data_AF-A0AAE3HCB1-F1
#
_entry.id   AF-A0AAE3HCB1-F1
#
_cell.length_a   1.000
_cell.length_b   1.000
_cell.length_c   1.000
_cell.angle_alpha   90.00
_cell.angle_beta   90.00
_cell.angle_gamma   90.00
#
_symmetry.space_group_name_H-M   'P 1'
#
loop_
_entity.id
_entity.type
_entity.pdbx_description
1 polymer ?
#
loop_
_entity_poly.entity_id
_entity_poly.type
_entity_poly.pdbx_seq_one_letter_code
_entity_poly.pdbx_strand_id
1 'polypeptide(L)' 'QSVKGIKGRFEIVPTNRDFSVIIDFAHTPDGLEKVLTTIRQFSEGRVVAVFGAGGNRDRTK' A
#
# COMPACT_ATOMS: atom_id res chain seq x y z
N GLN A 1 20.84 -9.95 -11.35
CA GLN A 1 20.07 -8.86 -11.99
C GLN A 1 19.13 -8.29 -10.93
N SER A 2 19.16 -6.98 -10.64
CA SER A 2 18.14 -6.36 -9.77
C SER A 2 16.96 -5.91 -10.62
N VAL A 3 15.76 -6.37 -10.30
CA VAL A 3 14.52 -5.86 -10.91
C VAL A 3 14.14 -4.59 -10.18
N LYS A 4 13.96 -3.49 -10.92
CA LYS A 4 13.46 -2.24 -10.34
C LYS A 4 11.96 -2.39 -10.06
N GLY A 5 11.53 -2.03 -8.85
CA GLY A 5 10.13 -2.07 -8.45
C GLY A 5 9.24 -1.23 -9.38
N ILE A 6 7.96 -1.61 -9.48
CA ILE A 6 6.97 -0.90 -10.29
C ILE A 6 6.43 0.27 -9.46
N LYS A 7 6.40 1.47 -10.06
CA LYS A 7 5.85 2.67 -9.41
C LYS A 7 4.40 2.41 -8.95
N GLY A 8 4.11 2.67 -7.68
CA GLY A 8 2.81 2.44 -7.07
C GLY A 8 2.42 0.96 -6.88
N ARG A 9 3.37 0.03 -6.88
CA ARG A 9 3.15 -1.38 -6.46
C ARG A 9 4.23 -1.75 -5.45
N PHE A 10 3.84 -1.80 -4.18
CA PHE A 10 4.74 -2.06 -3.06
C PHE A 10 6.03 -1.21 -3.12
N GLU A 11 5.89 0.06 -3.47
CA GLU A 11 7.01 0.97 -3.67
C GLU A 11 7.47 1.53 -2.32
N ILE A 12 8.70 1.22 -1.93
CA ILE A 12 9.32 1.79 -0.74
C ILE A 12 9.80 3.21 -1.07
N VAL A 13 9.32 4.19 -0.33
CA VAL A 13 9.78 5.57 -0.43
C VAL A 13 10.95 5.75 0.53
N PRO A 14 12.14 6.15 0.04
CA PRO A 14 13.25 6.48 0.92
C PRO A 14 12.88 7.65 1.83
N THR A 15 12.97 7.44 3.14
CA THR A 15 12.75 8.49 4.15
C THR A 15 14.01 8.59 5.01
N ASN A 16 14.32 9.80 5.47
CA ASN A 16 15.33 10.02 6.52
C ASN A 16 14.64 10.06 7.90
N ARG A 17 13.66 9.17 8.11
CA ARG A 17 12.83 9.09 9.32
C ARG A 17 12.98 7.72 9.95
N ASP A 18 12.50 7.59 11.17
CA ASP A 18 12.43 6.35 11.95
C ASP A 18 11.26 5.43 11.56
N PHE A 19 10.62 5.70 10.41
CA PHE A 19 9.52 4.89 9.88
C PHE A 19 9.61 4.73 8.37
N SER A 20 9.10 3.58 7.90
CA SER A 20 9.00 3.23 6.49
C SER A 20 7.70 3.76 5.89
N VAL A 21 7.76 4.22 4.63
CA VAL A 21 6.58 4.57 3.84
C VAL A 21 6.53 3.67 2.61
N ILE A 22 5.38 3.03 2.40
CA ILE A 22 5.13 2.14 1.26
C ILE A 22 3.92 2.68 0.49
N ILE A 23 4.07 2.81 -0.83
CA ILE A 23 2.98 3.19 -1.74
C ILE A 23 2.49 1.94 -2.47
N ASP A 24 1.18 1.69 -2.40
CA ASP A 24 0.52 0.64 -3.17
C ASP A 24 -0.80 1.14 -3.77
N PHE A 25 -1.16 0.60 -4.95
CA PHE A 25 -2.36 0.96 -5.70
C PHE A 25 -3.59 0.10 -5.36
N ALA A 26 -3.48 -0.82 -4.40
CA ALA A 26 -4.58 -1.62 -3.91
C ALA A 26 -5.78 -0.73 -3.53
N HIS A 27 -6.87 -0.89 -4.29
CA HIS A 27 -8.13 -0.16 -4.10
C HIS A 27 -9.34 -1.10 -4.08
N THR A 28 -9.10 -2.41 -4.02
CA THR A 28 -10.10 -3.44 -3.78
C THR A 28 -9.91 -3.99 -2.35
N PRO A 29 -10.95 -4.52 -1.71
CA PRO A 29 -10.83 -5.12 -0.37
C PRO A 29 -9.75 -6.21 -0.30
N ASP A 30 -9.76 -7.16 -1.23
CA ASP A 30 -8.77 -8.25 -1.32
C ASP A 30 -7.35 -7.74 -1.54
N GLY A 31 -7.17 -6.74 -2.41
CA GLY A 31 -5.86 -6.15 -2.66
C GLY A 31 -5.30 -5.48 -1.40
N LEU A 32 -6.14 -4.73 -0.68
CA LEU A 32 -5.75 -4.05 0.54
C LEU A 32 -5.40 -5.04 1.66
N GLU A 33 -6.18 -6.11 1.80
CA GLU A 33 -5.93 -7.18 2.77
C GLU A 33 -4.58 -7.86 2.53
N LYS A 34 -4.27 -8.20 1.27
CA LYS A 34 -2.99 -8.82 0.89
C LYS A 34 -1.81 -7.93 1.25
N VAL A 35 -1.87 -6.65 0.85
CA VAL A 35 -0.79 -5.69 1.12
C VAL A 35 -0.56 -5.51 2.61
N LEU A 36 -1.61 -5.30 3.39
CA LEU A 36 -1.49 -5.11 4.84
C LEU A 36 -1.00 -6.38 5.55
N THR A 37 -1.43 -7.55 5.11
CA THR A 37 -0.96 -8.83 5.65
C THR A 37 0.54 -9.00 5.40
N THR A 38 1.01 -8.73 4.18
CA THR A 38 2.44 -8.77 3.85
C THR A 38 3.24 -7.77 4.68
N ILE A 39 2.77 -6.52 4.83
CA ILE A 39 3.46 -5.49 5.63
C ILE A 39 3.60 -5.92 7.09
N ARG A 40 2.54 -6.51 7.66
CA ARG A 40 2.54 -6.97 9.05
C ARG A 40 3.54 -8.10 9.34
N GLN A 41 4.00 -8.82 8.32
CA GLN A 41 5.00 -9.88 8.50
C GLN A 41 6.39 -9.34 8.83
N PHE A 42 6.69 -8.09 8.49
CA PHE A 42 8.01 -7.48 8.71
C PHE A 42 7.97 -6.13 9.43
N SER A 43 6.78 -5.58 9.72
CA SER A 43 6.68 -4.37 10.53
C SER A 43 6.94 -4.69 12.01
N GLU A 44 7.92 -4.04 12.61
CA GLU A 44 8.22 -4.19 14.05
C GLU A 44 7.30 -3.35 14.96
N GLY A 45 6.55 -2.41 14.39
CA GLY A 45 5.72 -1.47 15.13
C GLY A 45 4.32 -1.30 14.56
N ARG A 46 3.71 -0.14 14.87
CA ARG A 46 2.35 0.19 14.42
C ARG A 46 2.29 0.37 12.90
N VAL A 47 1.43 -0.40 12.25
CA VAL A 47 1.07 -0.19 10.83
C VAL A 47 -0.06 0.83 10.74
N VAL A 48 0.15 1.91 9.99
CA VAL A 48 -0.85 2.94 9.71
C VAL A 48 -1.22 2.88 8.23
N ALA A 49 -2.50 2.62 7.94
CA ALA A 49 -3.01 2.59 6.58
C ALA A 49 -3.72 3.91 6.26
N VAL A 50 -3.24 4.63 5.24
CA VAL A 50 -3.93 5.78 4.67
C VAL A 50 -4.48 5.35 3.31
N PHE A 51 -5.80 5.32 3.18
CA PHE A 51 -6.47 4.90 1.95
C PHE A 51 -7.64 5.84 1.64
N GLY A 52 -8.06 5.84 0.37
CA GLY A 52 -9.25 6.55 -0.10
C GLY A 52 -10.14 5.63 -0.92
N ALA A 53 -11.44 5.91 -0.93
CA ALA A 53 -12.39 5.30 -1.84
C ALA A 53 -12.83 6.35 -2.86
N GLY A 54 -12.82 6.02 -4.15
CA GLY A 54 -13.33 6.91 -5.19
C GLY A 54 -14.83 7.14 -5.00
N GLY A 55 -15.23 8.36 -4.66
CA GLY A 55 -16.63 8.77 -4.64
C GLY A 55 -17.19 8.87 -6.06
N ASN A 56 -18.52 8.73 -6.21
CA ASN A 56 -19.24 8.88 -7.49
C ASN A 56 -18.88 7.87 -8.60
N ARG A 57 -18.80 6.56 -8.27
CA ARG A 57 -19.06 5.53 -9.28
C ARG A 57 -20.58 5.40 -9.43
N ASP A 58 -21.07 5.56 -10.66
CA ASP A 58 -22.46 5.35 -11.05
C ASP A 58 -23.09 4.18 -10.29
N ARG A 59 -24.18 4.44 -9.55
CA ARG A 59 -24.94 3.41 -8.82
C ARG A 59 -25.88 2.62 -9.73
N THR A 60 -25.78 2.83 -11.04
CA THR A 60 -26.80 2.54 -12.05
C THR A 60 -26.32 1.65 -13.19
N LYS A 61 -25.25 0.87 -12.99
CA LYS A 61 -24.88 -0.21 -13.92
C LYS A 61 -24.90 -1.57 -13.23
#